data_AF-A0A953Y6L1-F1
#
_entry.id   AF-A0A953Y6L1-F1
#
_cell.length_a   1.000
_cell.length_b   1.000
_cell.length_c   1.000
_cell.angle_alpha   90.00
_cell.angle_beta   90.00
_cell.angle_gamma   90.00
#
_symmetry.space_group_name_H-M   'P 1'
#
loop_
_entity.id
_entity.type
_entity.pdbx_description
1 polymer ?
#
loop_
_entity_poly.entity_id
_entity_poly.type
_entity_poly.pdbx_seq_one_letter_code
_entity_poly.pdbx_strand_id
1 'polypeptide(L)'
;MSELEQLRAHFQQSRSAEHGQAYLAKAVAEGSLPHDRIKLAAYLGEPGAIAHLGGRVPPASDDLREWLSGLGVYGHEAAVRAALAVARNTIRGKDTKPSAGRAVQTAREWVLERTEDALKRCVNAAQHAFASAYGDSDESDQLRELVHDTAVSVDSVALACCYAAQAVCEPTPERAAAIASLTAFTSSDTSEEQLRAWVREDLVRWALDLGDPLRD
;
A
#
# COMPACT_ATOMS: atom_id res chain seq x y z
N MET A 1 -12.71 -24.14 16.92
CA MET A 1 -12.92 -22.87 16.25
C MET A 1 -13.49 -21.89 17.28
N SER A 2 -12.74 -20.86 17.65
CA SER A 2 -13.18 -19.85 18.61
C SER A 2 -14.38 -19.06 18.09
N GLU A 3 -15.08 -18.34 18.98
CA GLU A 3 -16.16 -17.43 18.57
C GLU A 3 -15.65 -16.33 17.62
N LEU A 4 -14.46 -15.78 17.90
CA LEU A 4 -13.82 -14.78 17.02
C LEU A 4 -13.56 -15.34 15.62
N GLU A 5 -13.09 -16.58 15.50
CA GLU A 5 -12.87 -17.26 14.21
C GLU A 5 -14.18 -17.47 13.43
N GLN A 6 -15.27 -17.82 14.13
CA GLN A 6 -16.60 -17.95 13.52
C GLN A 6 -17.12 -16.62 12.98
N LEU A 7 -17.01 -15.55 13.77
CA LEU A 7 -17.42 -14.20 13.36
C LEU A 7 -16.59 -13.71 12.17
N ARG A 8 -15.27 -13.95 12.19
CA ARG A 8 -14.37 -13.65 11.07
C ARG A 8 -14.80 -14.39 9.80
N ALA A 9 -15.07 -15.69 9.90
CA ALA A 9 -15.50 -16.49 8.75
C ALA A 9 -16.85 -16.01 8.17
N HIS A 10 -17.84 -15.74 9.02
CA HIS A 10 -19.12 -15.19 8.60
C HIS A 10 -18.97 -13.82 7.95
N PHE A 11 -18.11 -12.96 8.48
CA PHE A 11 -17.82 -11.66 7.88
C PHE A 11 -17.14 -11.80 6.52
N GLN A 12 -16.12 -12.65 6.38
CA GLN A 12 -15.45 -12.90 5.10
C GLN A 12 -16.41 -13.41 4.02
N GLN A 13 -17.37 -14.28 4.40
CA GLN A 13 -18.35 -14.86 3.48
C GLN A 13 -19.44 -13.86 3.07
N SER A 14 -19.99 -13.11 4.02
CA SER A 14 -21.16 -12.25 3.79
C SER A 14 -20.81 -10.83 3.37
N ARG A 15 -19.65 -10.31 3.80
CA ARG A 15 -19.23 -8.91 3.66
C ARG A 15 -20.30 -7.90 4.14
N SER A 16 -21.18 -8.30 5.06
CA SER A 16 -22.21 -7.41 5.60
C SER A 16 -21.65 -6.51 6.71
N ALA A 17 -22.17 -5.28 6.80
CA ALA A 17 -21.79 -4.34 7.86
C ALA A 17 -22.09 -4.89 9.27
N GLU A 18 -23.20 -5.62 9.42
CA GLU A 18 -23.63 -6.23 10.68
C GLU A 18 -22.64 -7.30 11.17
N HIS A 19 -22.25 -8.24 10.30
CA HIS A 19 -21.26 -9.26 10.65
C HIS A 19 -19.87 -8.65 10.87
N GLY A 20 -19.51 -7.64 10.07
CA GLY A 20 -18.29 -6.86 10.27
C GLY A 20 -18.26 -6.19 11.65
N GLN A 21 -19.33 -5.49 12.04
CA GLN A 21 -19.42 -4.83 13.33
C GLN A 21 -19.34 -5.84 14.49
N ALA A 22 -20.01 -6.99 14.39
CA ALA A 22 -19.95 -8.04 15.41
C ALA A 22 -18.53 -8.62 15.56
N TYR A 23 -17.87 -8.91 14.43
CA TYR A 23 -16.46 -9.33 14.41
C TYR A 23 -15.54 -8.30 15.07
N LEU A 24 -15.64 -7.03 14.66
CA LEU A 24 -14.78 -5.96 15.19
C LEU A 24 -14.99 -5.73 16.69
N ALA A 25 -16.24 -5.77 17.16
CA ALA A 25 -16.55 -5.65 18.58
C ALA A 25 -15.88 -6.76 19.40
N LYS A 26 -15.93 -8.01 18.92
CA LYS A 26 -15.25 -9.14 19.57
C LYS A 26 -13.73 -9.01 19.51
N ALA A 27 -13.17 -8.65 18.36
CA ALA A 27 -11.72 -8.52 18.16
C ALA A 27 -11.10 -7.43 19.07
N VAL A 28 -11.79 -6.30 19.23
CA VAL A 28 -11.38 -5.22 20.15
C VAL A 28 -11.47 -5.69 21.60
N ALA A 29 -12.55 -6.37 21.99
CA ALA A 29 -12.73 -6.86 23.35
C ALA A 29 -11.66 -7.89 23.76
N GLU A 30 -11.17 -8.70 22.81
CA GLU A 30 -10.09 -9.65 23.02
C GLU A 30 -8.68 -9.05 22.84
N GLY A 31 -8.58 -7.78 22.44
CA GLY A 31 -7.29 -7.10 22.20
C GLY A 31 -6.53 -7.63 20.98
N SER A 32 -7.20 -8.39 20.10
CA SER A 32 -6.56 -8.99 18.91
C SER A 32 -6.46 -8.01 17.74
N LEU A 33 -7.21 -6.91 17.75
CA LEU A 33 -7.20 -5.91 16.69
C LEU A 33 -6.93 -4.49 17.23
N PRO A 34 -5.81 -3.85 16.84
CA PRO A 34 -5.51 -2.48 17.26
C PRO A 34 -6.52 -1.46 16.73
N HIS A 35 -6.88 -0.49 17.57
CA HIS A 35 -7.88 0.53 17.23
C HIS A 35 -7.52 1.36 15.98
N ASP A 36 -6.23 1.64 15.74
CA ASP A 36 -5.82 2.39 14.55
C ASP A 36 -6.02 1.60 13.24
N ARG A 37 -6.03 0.26 13.29
CA ARG A 37 -6.38 -0.54 12.12
C ARG A 37 -7.87 -0.49 11.79
N ILE A 38 -8.72 -0.36 12.81
CA ILE A 38 -10.16 -0.15 12.62
C ILE A 38 -10.42 1.23 12.00
N LYS A 39 -9.75 2.27 12.50
CA LYS A 39 -9.82 3.61 11.89
C LYS A 39 -9.36 3.60 10.43
N LEU A 40 -8.27 2.88 10.12
CA LEU A 40 -7.80 2.73 8.75
C LEU A 40 -8.84 2.03 7.86
N ALA A 41 -9.40 0.90 8.29
CA ALA A 41 -10.43 0.21 7.52
C ALA A 41 -11.65 1.11 7.27
N ALA A 42 -12.03 1.90 8.27
CA ALA A 42 -13.11 2.86 8.14
C ALA A 42 -12.77 4.00 7.15
N TYR A 43 -11.55 4.53 7.19
CA TYR A 43 -11.03 5.51 6.22
C TYR A 43 -11.03 4.98 4.78
N LEU A 44 -10.76 3.68 4.62
CA LEU A 44 -10.84 2.98 3.34
C LEU A 44 -12.27 2.73 2.87
N GLY A 45 -13.28 3.03 3.70
CA GLY A 45 -14.69 2.92 3.37
C GLY A 45 -15.36 1.62 3.82
N GLU A 46 -14.74 0.83 4.71
CA GLU A 46 -15.32 -0.46 5.13
C GLU A 46 -16.56 -0.26 6.02
N PRO A 47 -17.76 -0.71 5.59
CA PRO A 47 -19.01 -0.40 6.29
C PRO A 47 -19.07 -0.87 7.75
N GLY A 48 -18.56 -2.07 8.03
CA GLY A 48 -18.53 -2.61 9.39
C GLY A 48 -17.65 -1.78 10.34
N ALA A 49 -16.53 -1.24 9.83
CA ALA A 49 -15.63 -0.40 10.61
C ALA A 49 -16.22 1.01 10.83
N ILE A 50 -16.88 1.59 9.83
CA ILE A 50 -17.61 2.85 9.95
C ILE A 50 -18.72 2.72 11.00
N ALA A 51 -19.51 1.65 10.94
CA ALA A 51 -20.57 1.36 11.90
C ALA A 51 -20.02 1.16 13.32
N HIS A 52 -18.92 0.42 13.47
CA HIS A 52 -18.24 0.22 14.75
C HIS A 52 -17.77 1.53 15.38
N LEU A 53 -17.27 2.48 14.58
CA LEU A 53 -16.87 3.81 15.04
C LEU A 53 -18.03 4.82 15.16
N GLY A 54 -19.28 4.37 15.00
CA GLY A 54 -20.47 5.21 15.10
C GLY A 54 -20.54 6.30 14.03
N GLY A 55 -20.02 6.03 12.83
CA GLY A 55 -20.00 6.99 11.70
C GLY A 55 -18.99 8.12 11.83
N ARG A 56 -18.15 8.14 12.87
CA ARG A 56 -17.17 9.20 13.12
C ARG A 56 -15.84 8.92 12.43
N VAL A 57 -15.86 8.94 11.10
CA VAL A 57 -14.65 8.78 10.28
C VAL A 57 -14.43 10.09 9.53
N PRO A 58 -13.22 10.65 9.52
CA PRO A 58 -12.91 11.79 8.66
C PRO A 58 -13.32 11.47 7.21
N PRO A 59 -13.97 12.40 6.50
CA PRO A 59 -14.33 12.16 5.11
C PRO A 59 -13.06 11.88 4.31
N ALA A 60 -13.07 10.80 3.52
CA ALA A 60 -12.01 10.53 2.58
C ALA A 60 -12.07 11.58 1.45
N SER A 61 -10.93 12.11 1.02
CA SER A 61 -10.91 13.04 -0.12
C SER A 61 -11.32 12.33 -1.41
N ASP A 62 -12.09 13.02 -2.24
CA ASP A 62 -12.44 12.60 -3.60
C ASP A 62 -11.22 12.71 -4.54
N ASP A 63 -10.25 13.57 -4.21
CA ASP A 63 -8.95 13.61 -4.87
C ASP A 63 -8.10 12.40 -4.46
N LEU A 64 -7.66 11.61 -5.45
CA LEU A 64 -6.90 10.38 -5.19
C LEU A 64 -5.57 10.65 -4.47
N ARG A 65 -4.91 11.75 -4.80
CA ARG A 65 -3.62 12.13 -4.24
C ARG A 65 -3.75 12.50 -2.76
N GLU A 66 -4.73 13.31 -2.42
CA GLU A 66 -5.06 13.65 -1.03
C GLU A 66 -5.52 12.40 -0.25
N TRP A 67 -6.31 11.53 -0.88
CA TRP A 67 -6.75 10.27 -0.26
C TRP A 67 -5.57 9.34 0.08
N LEU A 68 -4.64 9.14 -0.85
CA LEU A 68 -3.46 8.31 -0.60
C LEU A 68 -2.52 8.95 0.43
N SER A 69 -2.40 10.28 0.43
CA SER A 69 -1.61 11.02 1.43
C SER A 69 -2.20 10.89 2.84
N GLY A 70 -3.53 10.83 2.97
CA GLY A 70 -4.22 10.63 4.25
C GLY A 70 -3.91 9.30 4.94
N LEU A 71 -3.43 8.28 4.20
CA LEU A 71 -3.07 6.98 4.77
C LEU A 71 -1.89 7.06 5.75
N GLY A 72 -1.01 8.05 5.63
CA GLY A 72 0.14 8.23 6.50
C GLY A 72 -0.23 8.44 7.98
N VAL A 73 -1.42 9.00 8.25
CA VAL A 73 -1.95 9.20 9.61
C VAL A 73 -2.16 7.87 10.35
N TYR A 74 -2.33 6.77 9.61
CA TYR A 74 -2.53 5.41 10.17
C TYR A 74 -1.24 4.60 10.24
N GLY A 75 -0.10 5.26 10.04
CA GLY A 75 1.23 4.67 10.14
C GLY A 75 1.82 4.30 8.78
N HIS A 76 3.15 4.26 8.77
CA HIS A 76 3.94 4.07 7.56
C HIS A 76 3.64 2.79 6.77
N GLU A 77 3.35 1.69 7.48
CA GLU A 77 3.03 0.42 6.82
C GLU A 77 1.78 0.52 5.93
N ALA A 78 0.79 1.30 6.31
CA ALA A 78 -0.42 1.49 5.50
C ALA A 78 -0.07 2.17 4.17
N ALA A 79 0.75 3.23 4.21
CA ALA A 79 1.20 3.94 3.02
C ALA A 79 2.03 3.03 2.09
N VAL A 80 2.99 2.26 2.63
CA VAL A 80 3.79 1.33 1.82
C VAL A 80 2.92 0.24 1.19
N ARG A 81 1.98 -0.33 1.95
CA ARG A 81 1.06 -1.36 1.44
C ARG A 81 0.17 -0.82 0.32
N ALA A 82 -0.26 0.43 0.41
CA ALA A 82 -1.05 1.06 -0.65
C ALA A 82 -0.23 1.20 -1.93
N ALA A 83 1.01 1.67 -1.83
CA ALA A 83 1.93 1.76 -2.96
C ALA A 83 2.19 0.37 -3.59
N LEU A 84 2.40 -0.67 -2.77
CA LEU A 84 2.56 -2.05 -3.23
C LEU A 84 1.31 -2.58 -3.93
N ALA A 85 0.11 -2.33 -3.40
CA ALA A 85 -1.15 -2.75 -4.01
C ALA A 85 -1.30 -2.16 -5.41
N VAL A 86 -1.00 -0.87 -5.59
CA VAL A 86 -1.02 -0.22 -6.92
C VAL A 86 0.05 -0.79 -7.83
N ALA A 87 1.31 -0.88 -7.36
CA ALA A 87 2.42 -1.36 -8.18
C ALA A 87 2.19 -2.79 -8.67
N ARG A 88 1.79 -3.72 -7.79
CA ARG A 88 1.50 -5.13 -8.12
C ARG A 88 0.42 -5.27 -9.17
N ASN A 89 -0.67 -4.53 -9.04
CA ASN A 89 -1.78 -4.61 -10.00
C ASN A 89 -1.45 -3.91 -11.33
N THR A 90 -0.64 -2.85 -11.30
CA THR A 90 -0.20 -2.15 -12.52
C THR A 90 0.71 -3.02 -13.38
N ILE A 91 1.62 -3.78 -12.77
CA ILE A 91 2.53 -4.68 -13.52
C ILE A 91 1.85 -5.98 -13.97
N ARG A 92 0.72 -6.35 -13.37
CA ARG A 92 0.03 -7.60 -13.65
C ARG A 92 -0.52 -7.59 -15.08
N GLY A 93 -0.03 -8.50 -15.92
CA GLY A 93 -0.50 -8.66 -17.30
C GLY A 93 0.06 -7.63 -18.29
N LYS A 94 0.99 -6.76 -17.86
CA LYS A 94 1.73 -5.86 -18.76
C LYS A 94 3.12 -6.45 -19.04
N ASP A 95 3.61 -6.24 -20.26
CA ASP A 95 4.99 -6.56 -20.62
C ASP A 95 5.92 -5.50 -19.99
N THR A 96 6.24 -5.70 -18.71
CA THR A 96 7.07 -4.79 -17.92
C THR A 96 8.51 -5.28 -17.86
N LYS A 97 9.44 -4.34 -17.71
CA LYS A 97 10.86 -4.67 -17.52
C LYS A 97 11.01 -5.61 -16.30
N PRO A 98 11.79 -6.71 -16.40
CA PRO A 98 11.98 -7.65 -15.29
C PRO A 98 12.47 -7.00 -13.98
N SER A 99 13.18 -5.87 -14.10
CA SER A 99 13.67 -5.09 -12.98
C SER A 99 12.54 -4.47 -12.14
N ALA A 100 11.43 -4.03 -12.75
CA ALA A 100 10.27 -3.49 -12.04
C ALA A 100 9.59 -4.58 -11.19
N GLY A 101 9.37 -5.77 -11.76
CA GLY A 101 8.82 -6.91 -11.02
C GLY A 101 9.71 -7.32 -9.83
N ARG A 102 11.03 -7.32 -10.00
CA ARG A 102 11.99 -7.60 -8.90
C ARG A 102 11.91 -6.55 -7.78
N ALA A 103 11.78 -5.28 -8.13
CA ALA A 103 11.66 -4.22 -7.13
C ALA A 103 10.37 -4.33 -6.32
N VAL A 104 9.23 -4.63 -6.96
CA VAL A 104 7.96 -4.91 -6.26
C VAL A 104 8.07 -6.12 -5.33
N GLN A 105 8.70 -7.20 -5.80
CA GLN A 105 8.88 -8.43 -5.00
C GLN A 105 9.77 -8.21 -3.77
N THR A 106 10.91 -7.54 -3.93
CA THR A 106 11.82 -7.25 -2.80
C THR A 106 11.23 -6.25 -1.79
N ALA A 107 10.40 -5.32 -2.25
CA ALA A 107 9.66 -4.44 -1.35
C ALA A 107 8.58 -5.17 -0.55
N ARG A 108 7.87 -6.11 -1.19
CA ARG A 108 6.96 -7.05 -0.50
C ARG A 108 7.70 -7.84 0.58
N GLU A 109 8.85 -8.44 0.26
CA GLU A 109 9.69 -9.18 1.21
C GLU A 109 10.07 -8.31 2.42
N TRP A 110 10.49 -7.07 2.17
CA TRP A 110 10.79 -6.15 3.25
C TRP A 110 9.60 -5.86 4.16
N VAL A 111 8.38 -5.63 3.62
CA VAL A 111 7.19 -5.39 4.44
C VAL A 111 6.90 -6.59 5.35
N LEU A 112 7.14 -7.81 4.86
CA LEU A 112 6.88 -9.04 5.59
C LEU A 112 7.98 -9.39 6.61
N GLU A 113 9.25 -9.21 6.25
CA GLU A 113 10.41 -9.64 7.05
C GLU A 113 10.91 -8.56 8.01
N ARG A 114 10.83 -7.28 7.62
CA ARG A 114 11.32 -6.12 8.39
C ARG A 114 12.80 -6.22 8.80
N THR A 115 13.61 -6.92 8.02
CA THR A 115 15.06 -7.04 8.25
C THR A 115 15.85 -5.99 7.48
N GLU A 116 17.04 -5.65 7.99
CA GLU A 116 17.98 -4.75 7.30
C GLU A 116 18.41 -5.32 5.95
N ASP A 117 18.60 -6.64 5.85
CA ASP A 117 18.97 -7.30 4.60
C ASP A 117 17.86 -7.21 3.55
N ALA A 118 16.59 -7.39 3.95
CA ALA A 118 15.45 -7.20 3.04
C ALA A 118 15.35 -5.74 2.58
N LEU A 119 15.66 -4.77 3.45
CA LEU A 119 15.71 -3.35 3.10
C LEU A 119 16.80 -3.10 2.04
N LYS A 120 18.02 -3.61 2.25
CA LYS A 120 19.13 -3.49 1.29
C LYS A 120 18.77 -4.09 -0.08
N ARG A 121 18.17 -5.28 -0.10
CA ARG A 121 17.70 -5.92 -1.35
C ARG A 121 16.66 -5.06 -2.06
N CYS A 122 15.70 -4.51 -1.31
CA CYS A 122 14.66 -3.64 -1.85
C CYS A 122 15.25 -2.37 -2.48
N VAL A 123 16.13 -1.66 -1.76
CA VAL A 123 16.79 -0.44 -2.26
C VAL A 123 17.60 -0.74 -3.54
N ASN A 124 18.42 -1.80 -3.53
CA ASN A 124 19.20 -2.18 -4.70
C ASN A 124 18.33 -2.53 -5.91
N ALA A 125 17.23 -3.25 -5.70
CA ALA A 125 16.31 -3.61 -6.78
C ALA A 125 15.62 -2.38 -7.36
N ALA A 126 15.24 -1.41 -6.52
CA ALA A 126 14.65 -0.16 -6.96
C ALA A 126 15.63 0.70 -7.76
N GLN A 127 16.87 0.85 -7.28
CA GLN A 127 17.92 1.56 -8.02
C GLN A 127 18.17 0.93 -9.40
N HIS A 128 18.18 -0.40 -9.48
CA HIS A 128 18.33 -1.11 -10.76
C HIS A 128 17.10 -0.95 -11.67
N ALA A 129 15.88 -1.02 -11.13
CA ALA A 129 14.65 -0.76 -11.90
C ALA A 129 14.65 0.66 -12.48
N PHE A 130 15.07 1.61 -11.66
CA PHE A 130 15.21 3.00 -12.02
C PHE A 130 16.27 3.23 -13.12
N ALA A 131 17.50 2.75 -12.92
CA ALA A 131 18.56 2.86 -13.94
C ALA A 131 18.16 2.19 -15.27
N SER A 132 17.45 1.06 -15.20
CA SER A 132 16.93 0.36 -16.37
C SER A 132 15.83 1.14 -17.09
N ALA A 133 15.09 2.00 -16.40
CA ALA A 133 14.04 2.83 -16.98
C ALA A 133 14.58 4.09 -17.66
N TYR A 134 15.51 4.79 -17.03
CA TYR A 134 15.94 6.13 -17.44
C TYR A 134 17.32 6.17 -18.11
N GLY A 135 18.07 5.08 -18.09
CA GLY A 135 19.44 5.05 -18.63
C GLY A 135 20.43 5.87 -17.79
N ASP A 136 21.52 6.31 -18.44
CA ASP A 136 22.59 7.12 -17.85
C ASP A 136 22.35 8.63 -18.03
N SER A 137 21.12 9.11 -17.83
CA SER A 137 20.84 10.54 -17.84
C SER A 137 21.35 11.22 -16.55
N ASP A 138 21.67 12.51 -16.60
CA ASP A 138 22.02 13.30 -15.39
C ASP A 138 20.89 13.29 -14.34
N GLU A 139 19.64 13.16 -14.78
CA GLU A 139 18.48 12.94 -13.89
C GLU A 139 18.57 11.62 -13.12
N SER A 140 19.24 10.62 -13.70
CA SER A 140 19.46 9.32 -13.09
C SER A 140 20.34 9.45 -11.84
N ASP A 141 21.36 10.30 -11.89
CA ASP A 141 22.28 10.52 -10.78
C ASP A 141 21.64 11.33 -9.66
N GLN A 142 20.86 12.38 -9.98
CA GLN A 142 20.10 13.13 -8.97
C GLN A 142 19.08 12.26 -8.24
N LEU A 143 18.42 11.34 -8.96
CA LEU A 143 17.46 10.42 -8.37
C LEU A 143 18.15 9.26 -7.62
N ARG A 144 19.33 8.82 -8.05
CA ARG A 144 20.17 7.87 -7.28
C ARG A 144 20.64 8.49 -5.97
N GLU A 145 21.08 9.74 -5.99
CA GLU A 145 21.47 10.51 -4.80
C GLU A 145 20.28 10.69 -3.85
N LEU A 146 19.11 11.08 -4.37
CA LEU A 146 17.88 11.18 -3.58
C LEU A 146 17.49 9.84 -2.94
N VAL A 147 17.56 8.73 -3.69
CA VAL A 147 17.31 7.37 -3.17
C VAL A 147 18.35 6.98 -2.13
N HIS A 148 19.62 7.33 -2.31
CA HIS A 148 20.70 7.02 -1.37
C HIS A 148 20.56 7.80 -0.06
N ASP A 149 20.26 9.10 -0.13
CA ASP A 149 20.04 9.94 1.04
C ASP A 149 18.76 9.56 1.80
N THR A 150 17.72 9.13 1.08
CA THR A 150 16.50 8.61 1.70
C THR A 150 16.62 7.17 2.18
N ALA A 151 17.56 6.35 1.66
CA ALA A 151 17.82 4.93 2.02
C ALA A 151 18.17 4.69 3.50
N VAL A 152 18.41 5.77 4.25
CA VAL A 152 18.70 5.75 5.69
C VAL A 152 17.42 5.62 6.54
N SER A 153 16.23 5.56 5.93
CA SER A 153 14.93 5.55 6.64
C SER A 153 13.98 4.45 6.14
N VAL A 154 12.92 4.17 6.90
CA VAL A 154 11.86 3.21 6.50
C VAL A 154 11.05 3.77 5.31
N ASP A 155 11.13 5.08 5.03
CA ASP A 155 10.44 5.79 3.96
C ASP A 155 10.97 5.44 2.55
N SER A 156 12.17 4.85 2.45
CA SER A 156 12.81 4.46 1.19
C SER A 156 12.12 3.31 0.47
N VAL A 157 11.32 2.49 1.15
CA VAL A 157 10.66 1.33 0.52
C VAL A 157 9.36 1.71 -0.18
N ALA A 158 8.61 2.68 0.36
CA ALA A 158 7.54 3.33 -0.39
C ALA A 158 8.14 4.01 -1.64
N LEU A 159 9.24 4.73 -1.46
CA LEU A 159 9.99 5.37 -2.55
C LEU A 159 10.46 4.34 -3.60
N ALA A 160 10.98 3.19 -3.18
CA ALA A 160 11.40 2.08 -4.03
C ALA A 160 10.25 1.45 -4.82
N CYS A 161 9.09 1.21 -4.18
CA CYS A 161 7.87 0.76 -4.84
C CYS A 161 7.35 1.77 -5.85
N CYS A 162 7.35 3.05 -5.46
CA CYS A 162 6.85 4.14 -6.29
C CYS A 162 7.79 4.41 -7.45
N TYR A 163 9.12 4.32 -7.26
CA TYR A 163 10.08 4.40 -8.34
C TYR A 163 10.05 3.16 -9.23
N ALA A 164 9.82 1.95 -8.69
CA ALA A 164 9.60 0.76 -9.50
C ALA A 164 8.32 0.87 -10.36
N ALA A 165 7.27 1.49 -9.84
CA ALA A 165 6.04 1.77 -10.57
C ALA A 165 6.20 2.93 -11.57
N GLN A 166 6.96 3.98 -11.23
CA GLN A 166 7.27 5.12 -12.11
C GLN A 166 8.27 4.80 -13.21
N ALA A 167 9.20 3.89 -12.97
CA ALA A 167 10.15 3.35 -13.94
C ALA A 167 9.44 2.69 -15.14
N VAL A 168 8.14 2.39 -15.02
CA VAL A 168 7.32 1.88 -16.10
C VAL A 168 6.72 3.04 -16.95
N CYS A 169 6.76 4.30 -16.50
CA CYS A 169 5.75 5.32 -16.84
C CYS A 169 6.14 6.84 -16.87
N GLU A 170 7.43 7.25 -16.95
CA GLU A 170 7.99 8.64 -17.18
C GLU A 170 8.33 9.59 -15.96
N PRO A 171 9.35 10.52 -16.08
CA PRO A 171 9.94 11.28 -14.94
C PRO A 171 9.59 12.80 -14.90
N THR A 172 9.42 13.35 -13.68
CA THR A 172 9.57 14.80 -13.36
C THR A 172 9.91 15.04 -11.87
N PRO A 173 10.44 16.21 -11.45
CA PRO A 173 11.21 16.36 -10.20
C PRO A 173 10.49 16.76 -8.89
N GLU A 174 9.18 17.02 -8.85
CA GLU A 174 8.54 17.65 -7.66
C GLU A 174 8.08 16.67 -6.53
N ARG A 175 8.82 15.58 -6.26
CA ARG A 175 8.25 14.26 -5.87
C ARG A 175 8.41 13.73 -4.42
N ALA A 176 8.34 14.53 -3.35
CA ALA A 176 8.45 13.99 -1.97
C ALA A 176 7.11 13.81 -1.20
N ALA A 177 6.15 14.73 -1.33
CA ALA A 177 4.76 14.51 -0.87
C ALA A 177 3.90 13.74 -1.91
N ALA A 178 4.50 13.49 -3.06
CA ALA A 178 3.87 12.89 -4.21
C ALA A 178 3.95 11.36 -4.22
N ILE A 179 4.66 10.73 -3.27
CA ILE A 179 5.05 9.31 -3.34
C ILE A 179 3.82 8.38 -3.34
N ALA A 180 2.81 8.64 -2.50
CA ALA A 180 1.55 7.91 -2.58
C ALA A 180 0.72 8.31 -3.82
N SER A 181 0.81 9.58 -4.23
CA SER A 181 0.12 10.18 -5.37
C SER A 181 0.67 9.82 -6.74
N LEU A 182 1.85 9.23 -6.82
CA LEU A 182 2.60 9.03 -8.07
C LEU A 182 2.39 7.66 -8.69
N THR A 183 2.11 6.64 -7.89
CA THR A 183 1.63 5.34 -8.39
C THR A 183 0.27 5.46 -9.08
N ALA A 184 -0.49 6.51 -8.81
CA ALA A 184 -1.80 6.75 -9.40
C ALA A 184 -1.76 7.34 -10.83
N PHE A 185 -0.64 7.94 -11.24
CA PHE A 185 -0.58 8.71 -12.49
C PHE A 185 0.08 7.97 -13.66
N THR A 186 0.36 6.67 -13.49
CA THR A 186 1.34 6.01 -14.34
C THR A 186 0.76 5.08 -15.42
N SER A 187 -0.55 4.95 -15.59
CA SER A 187 -1.02 4.46 -16.90
C SER A 187 -2.30 5.13 -17.34
N SER A 188 -2.30 5.63 -18.58
CA SER A 188 -3.46 6.18 -19.28
C SER A 188 -4.70 5.29 -19.19
N ASP A 189 -4.52 4.00 -18.94
CA ASP A 189 -5.58 2.99 -19.04
C ASP A 189 -6.20 2.60 -17.69
N THR A 190 -5.67 3.09 -16.55
CA THR A 190 -6.21 2.76 -15.22
C THR A 190 -6.89 3.97 -14.60
N SER A 191 -8.19 3.85 -14.32
CA SER A 191 -8.96 4.92 -13.69
C SER A 191 -8.61 5.09 -12.21
N GLU A 192 -8.84 6.28 -11.66
CA GLU A 192 -8.67 6.55 -10.22
C GLU A 192 -9.52 5.63 -9.35
N GLU A 193 -10.74 5.29 -9.81
CA GLU A 193 -11.63 4.37 -9.12
C GLU A 193 -11.03 2.96 -9.04
N GLN A 194 -10.40 2.48 -10.11
CA GLN A 194 -9.75 1.18 -10.13
C GLN A 194 -8.55 1.13 -9.16
N LEU A 195 -7.78 2.22 -9.09
CA LEU A 195 -6.67 2.36 -8.14
C LEU A 195 -7.14 2.35 -6.69
N ARG A 196 -8.22 3.08 -6.39
CA ARG A 196 -8.88 3.05 -5.06
C ARG A 196 -9.35 1.65 -4.72
N ALA A 197 -9.96 0.94 -5.68
CA ALA A 197 -10.45 -0.42 -5.48
C ALA A 197 -9.30 -1.37 -5.10
N TRP A 198 -8.17 -1.35 -5.81
CA TRP A 198 -7.01 -2.19 -5.49
C TRP A 198 -6.45 -1.90 -4.10
N VAL A 199 -6.28 -0.62 -3.75
CA VAL A 199 -5.77 -0.23 -2.42
C VAL A 199 -6.75 -0.65 -1.33
N ARG A 200 -8.06 -0.43 -1.51
CA ARG A 200 -9.09 -0.81 -0.54
C ARG A 200 -9.11 -2.32 -0.32
N GLU A 201 -9.13 -3.11 -1.38
CA GLU A 201 -9.16 -4.57 -1.29
C GLU A 201 -7.98 -5.11 -0.46
N ASP A 202 -6.77 -4.67 -0.80
CA ASP A 202 -5.57 -5.16 -0.13
C ASP A 202 -5.49 -4.67 1.32
N LEU A 203 -5.68 -3.37 1.55
CA LEU A 203 -5.49 -2.80 2.88
C LEU A 203 -6.63 -3.16 3.83
N VAL A 204 -7.88 -3.30 3.39
CA VAL A 204 -8.97 -3.71 4.28
C VAL A 204 -8.74 -5.15 4.75
N ARG A 205 -8.31 -6.07 3.87
CA ARG A 205 -7.98 -7.44 4.26
C ARG A 205 -6.90 -7.46 5.34
N TRP A 206 -5.82 -6.71 5.15
CA TRP A 206 -4.73 -6.64 6.13
C TRP A 206 -5.12 -5.87 7.40
N ALA A 207 -5.84 -4.76 7.29
CA ALA A 207 -6.24 -3.93 8.41
C ALA A 207 -7.17 -4.68 9.35
N LEU A 208 -8.07 -5.52 8.81
CA LEU A 208 -9.04 -6.27 9.60
C LEU A 208 -8.61 -7.71 9.87
N ASP A 209 -7.33 -8.04 9.74
CA ASP A 209 -6.80 -9.40 9.86
C ASP A 209 -7.72 -10.43 9.17
N LEU A 210 -8.07 -10.20 7.90
CA LEU A 210 -8.84 -11.15 7.07
C LEU A 210 -7.92 -11.94 6.13
N GLY A 211 -6.61 -11.82 6.34
CA GLY A 211 -5.55 -12.33 5.47
C GLY A 211 -4.57 -11.20 5.10
N ASP A 212 -3.38 -11.58 4.67
CA ASP A 212 -2.38 -10.63 4.18
C ASP A 212 -2.19 -10.84 2.67
N PRO A 213 -2.70 -9.93 1.81
CA PRO A 213 -2.54 -10.02 0.36
C PRO A 213 -1.09 -10.05 -0.11
N LEU A 214 -0.14 -9.62 0.73
CA LEU A 214 1.29 -9.76 0.45
C LEU A 214 1.78 -11.18 0.72
N ARG A 215 1.00 -12.10 1.29
CA ARG A 215 1.38 -13.52 1.47
C ARG A 215 0.78 -14.44 0.41
N ASP A 216 -0.24 -13.97 -0.30
CA ASP A 216 -0.81 -14.61 -1.49
C ASP A 216 0.19 -14.57 -2.67
#